data_AF-A0A5A7R1K2-F1
#
_entry.id   AF-A0A5A7R1K2-F1
#
_cell.length_a   1.000
_cell.length_b   1.000
_cell.length_c   1.000
_cell.angle_alpha   90.00
_cell.angle_beta   90.00
_cell.angle_gamma   90.00
#
_symmetry.space_group_name_H-M   'P 1'
#
loop_
_entity.id
_entity.type
_entity.pdbx_description
1 polymer ?
#
loop_
_entity_poly.entity_id
_entity_poly.type
_entity_poly.pdbx_seq_one_letter_code
_entity_poly.pdbx_strand_id
1 'polypeptide(L)'
;MEGIPSKSRNLEMHLVMAKLYRNARHTRAAIACFKECLKNCPYIMEAIIALAELGVSAKDIISLFPQTPNRSGRPPFDHFDSSRWLQRYVEAQCCIASNDYKGGLELFSELLQRFPNNTHILLEMAKVKAVIGKNDEAILDFEKVRSIDPYVVTYMDEYALLLKIKSDHSKLNKLVHDLLNIDPAKPEVFVALSVLWEKKDERGALAYAEKSIRIDERHVAGYIMKGNLYLAMNRPEAAVVAFRGAQDLRPDLRSYQGLVRCYLALSKMKEALYAAREAMKAMPQSAKALKLVGDVHASSTSGREKAKKFYESALRLEPGFLGAALALAELHVMEGRNGDAVSLLERYLKDWADDSLHVKLAQVFAATNMLQDALSHYQAALRMNSQNEAAKKGLERLEKQMKVRVSICYYFGSDFLANAINERLLNVCSLESLELFVYFDNGADFQGVDPDAPEEDEDNEVDDGDGDQEGVELL
;
A
#
# COMPACT_ATOMS: atom_id res chain seq x y z
N MET A 1 -29.76 21.07 -23.61
CA MET A 1 -30.45 19.99 -22.85
C MET A 1 -31.48 20.55 -21.87
N GLU A 2 -31.21 21.66 -21.17
CA GLU A 2 -32.17 22.27 -20.23
C GLU A 2 -33.46 22.79 -20.88
N GLY A 3 -33.40 23.26 -22.13
CA GLY A 3 -34.59 23.68 -22.89
C GLY A 3 -35.54 22.55 -23.30
N ILE A 4 -35.16 21.29 -23.11
CA ILE A 4 -36.04 20.13 -23.37
C ILE A 4 -36.83 19.85 -22.08
N PRO A 5 -38.17 19.81 -22.09
CA PRO A 5 -38.99 19.45 -20.94
C PRO A 5 -38.58 18.10 -20.33
N SER A 6 -38.64 17.95 -19.00
CA SER A 6 -38.22 16.70 -18.33
C SER A 6 -38.97 15.46 -18.82
N LYS A 7 -40.25 15.61 -19.17
CA LYS A 7 -41.11 14.52 -19.66
C LYS A 7 -40.75 14.02 -21.07
N SER A 8 -40.04 14.83 -21.86
CA SER A 8 -39.65 14.50 -23.23
C SER A 8 -38.18 14.10 -23.35
N ARG A 9 -37.47 13.91 -22.23
CA ARG A 9 -36.07 13.49 -22.22
C ARG A 9 -35.98 11.98 -22.23
N ASN A 10 -35.11 11.45 -23.07
CA ASN A 10 -34.79 10.02 -23.09
C ASN A 10 -33.84 9.67 -21.95
N LEU A 11 -33.70 8.37 -21.67
CA LEU A 11 -32.83 7.87 -20.61
C LEU A 11 -31.38 8.36 -20.76
N GLU A 12 -30.82 8.27 -21.98
CA GLU A 12 -29.47 8.73 -22.28
C GLU A 12 -29.31 10.23 -22.01
N MET A 13 -30.33 11.03 -22.33
CA MET A 13 -30.30 12.46 -22.06
C MET A 13 -30.25 12.74 -20.56
N HIS A 14 -31.04 12.02 -19.76
CA HIS A 14 -30.99 12.14 -18.31
C HIS A 14 -29.64 11.71 -17.74
N LEU A 15 -29.05 10.63 -18.25
CA LEU A 15 -27.75 10.13 -17.79
C LEU A 15 -26.64 11.13 -18.10
N VAL A 16 -26.55 11.61 -19.35
CA VAL A 16 -25.54 12.61 -19.76
C VAL A 16 -25.70 13.90 -18.97
N MET A 17 -26.94 14.36 -18.78
CA MET A 17 -27.21 15.56 -17.99
C MET A 17 -26.83 15.38 -16.52
N ALA A 18 -27.08 14.21 -15.95
CA ALA A 18 -26.65 13.89 -14.59
C ALA A 18 -25.11 13.91 -14.46
N LYS A 19 -24.38 13.35 -15.44
CA LYS A 19 -22.92 13.41 -15.50
C LYS A 19 -22.41 14.85 -15.60
N LEU A 20 -22.99 15.66 -16.48
CA LEU A 20 -22.63 17.07 -16.64
C LEU A 20 -22.89 17.88 -15.37
N TYR A 21 -24.04 17.71 -14.71
CA TYR A 21 -24.32 18.36 -13.43
C TYR A 21 -23.37 17.90 -12.33
N ARG A 22 -23.00 16.61 -12.33
CA ARG A 22 -22.02 16.05 -11.40
C ARG A 22 -20.62 16.67 -11.63
N ASN A 23 -20.25 16.96 -12.88
CA ASN A 23 -19.00 17.64 -13.23
C ASN A 23 -19.04 19.13 -12.84
N ALA A 24 -20.16 19.80 -13.04
CA ALA A 24 -20.38 21.20 -12.67
C ALA A 24 -20.61 21.43 -11.15
N ARG A 25 -20.48 20.38 -10.32
CA ARG A 25 -20.73 20.41 -8.86
C ARG A 25 -22.17 20.78 -8.45
N HIS A 26 -23.13 20.68 -9.35
CA HIS A 26 -24.56 20.84 -9.04
C HIS A 26 -25.17 19.54 -8.51
N THR A 27 -24.83 19.20 -7.26
CA THR A 27 -25.19 17.91 -6.62
C THR A 27 -26.69 17.63 -6.60
N ARG A 28 -27.52 18.62 -6.23
CA ARG A 28 -28.98 18.45 -6.18
C ARG A 28 -29.60 18.13 -7.54
N ALA A 29 -29.16 18.82 -8.59
CA ALA A 29 -29.65 18.60 -9.95
C ALA A 29 -29.17 17.25 -10.50
N ALA A 30 -27.92 16.86 -10.21
CA ALA A 30 -27.38 15.55 -10.56
C ALA A 30 -28.20 14.42 -9.90
N ILE A 31 -28.46 14.51 -8.59
CA ILE A 31 -29.29 13.51 -7.87
C ILE A 31 -30.66 13.39 -8.51
N ALA A 32 -31.33 14.51 -8.81
CA ALA A 32 -32.66 14.48 -9.44
C ALA A 32 -32.63 13.76 -10.80
N CYS A 33 -31.63 14.03 -11.63
CA CYS A 33 -31.49 13.38 -12.93
C CYS A 33 -31.17 11.88 -12.82
N PHE A 34 -30.29 11.47 -11.89
CA PHE A 34 -29.99 10.06 -11.65
C PHE A 34 -31.20 9.30 -11.07
N LYS A 35 -31.99 9.92 -10.18
CA LYS A 35 -33.23 9.32 -9.68
C LYS A 35 -34.24 9.09 -10.81
N GLU A 36 -34.35 10.03 -11.75
CA GLU A 36 -35.22 9.86 -12.91
C GLU A 36 -34.73 8.75 -13.85
N CYS A 37 -33.41 8.59 -14.00
CA CYS A 37 -32.83 7.46 -14.73
C CYS A 37 -33.25 6.12 -14.13
N LEU A 38 -33.17 5.98 -12.79
CA LEU A 38 -33.50 4.74 -12.10
C LEU A 38 -34.99 4.40 -12.10
N LYS A 39 -35.88 5.41 -12.11
CA LYS A 39 -37.32 5.19 -12.30
C LYS A 39 -37.63 4.61 -13.67
N ASN A 40 -36.91 5.04 -14.71
CA ASN A 40 -37.08 4.52 -16.06
C ASN A 40 -36.46 3.14 -16.22
N CYS A 41 -35.25 2.94 -15.70
CA CYS A 41 -34.49 1.68 -15.79
C CYS A 41 -33.69 1.44 -14.50
N PRO A 42 -34.06 0.46 -13.66
CA PRO A 42 -33.40 0.23 -12.38
C PRO A 42 -32.00 -0.39 -12.49
N TYR A 43 -31.64 -0.94 -13.65
CA TYR A 43 -30.38 -1.69 -13.88
C TYR A 43 -29.17 -0.80 -14.25
N ILE A 44 -29.30 0.52 -14.14
CA ILE A 44 -28.21 1.45 -14.46
C ILE A 44 -27.27 1.52 -13.27
N MET A 45 -26.29 0.61 -13.25
CA MET A 45 -25.31 0.49 -12.17
C MET A 45 -24.52 1.79 -11.95
N GLU A 46 -24.17 2.49 -13.02
CA GLU A 46 -23.48 3.79 -12.94
C GLU A 46 -24.30 4.83 -12.15
N ALA A 47 -25.62 4.87 -12.33
CA ALA A 47 -26.49 5.79 -11.61
C ALA A 47 -26.63 5.40 -10.12
N ILE A 48 -26.64 4.09 -9.82
CA ILE A 48 -26.63 3.58 -8.44
C ILE A 48 -25.35 4.00 -7.72
N ILE A 49 -24.19 3.73 -8.32
CA ILE A 49 -22.88 4.09 -7.76
C ILE A 49 -22.80 5.62 -7.57
N ALA A 50 -23.22 6.39 -8.57
CA ALA A 50 -23.20 7.85 -8.48
C ALA A 50 -24.12 8.39 -7.36
N LEU A 51 -25.31 7.82 -7.17
CA LEU A 51 -26.20 8.23 -6.08
C LEU A 51 -25.66 7.85 -4.70
N ALA A 52 -25.03 6.67 -4.58
CA ALA A 52 -24.37 6.25 -3.35
C ALA A 52 -23.21 7.20 -3.00
N GLU A 53 -22.35 7.55 -3.96
CA GLU A 53 -21.25 8.51 -3.79
C GLU A 53 -21.74 9.93 -3.45
N LEU A 54 -22.94 10.31 -3.89
CA LEU A 54 -23.58 11.59 -3.53
C LEU A 54 -24.29 11.55 -2.17
N GLY A 55 -24.24 10.43 -1.45
CA GLY A 55 -24.76 10.28 -0.09
C GLY A 55 -26.26 10.00 0.01
N VAL A 56 -26.90 9.52 -1.07
CA VAL A 56 -28.31 9.12 -1.02
C VAL A 56 -28.44 7.78 -0.30
N SER A 57 -29.41 7.65 0.60
CA SER A 57 -29.58 6.44 1.39
C SER A 57 -30.03 5.24 0.53
N ALA A 58 -29.61 4.04 0.89
CA ALA A 58 -30.01 2.81 0.19
C ALA A 58 -31.54 2.68 0.10
N LYS A 59 -32.26 3.04 1.18
CA LYS A 59 -33.73 3.00 1.23
C LYS A 59 -34.36 3.90 0.18
N ASP A 60 -33.83 5.11 0.02
CA ASP A 60 -34.32 6.06 -0.98
C ASP A 60 -34.08 5.54 -2.41
N ILE A 61 -32.90 4.96 -2.68
CA ILE A 61 -32.57 4.39 -3.99
C ILE A 61 -33.49 3.19 -4.29
N ILE A 62 -33.64 2.27 -3.34
CA ILE A 62 -34.47 1.07 -3.47
C ILE A 62 -35.95 1.43 -3.69
N SER A 63 -36.43 2.51 -3.06
CA SER A 63 -37.82 2.98 -3.24
C SER A 63 -38.15 3.40 -4.67
N LEU A 64 -37.14 3.73 -5.48
CA LEU A 64 -37.29 4.12 -6.88
C LEU A 64 -37.49 2.93 -7.82
N PHE A 65 -37.20 1.71 -7.35
CA PHE A 65 -37.38 0.52 -8.15
C PHE A 65 -38.87 0.18 -8.26
N PRO A 66 -39.36 -0.18 -9.46
CA PRO A 66 -40.75 -0.56 -9.63
C PRO A 66 -41.07 -1.78 -8.75
N GLN A 67 -42.02 -1.63 -7.84
CA GLN A 67 -42.50 -2.71 -6.98
C GLN A 67 -43.20 -3.74 -7.87
N THR A 68 -42.66 -4.95 -7.98
CA THR A 68 -43.32 -6.04 -8.71
C THR A 68 -44.63 -6.38 -8.00
N PRO A 69 -45.81 -6.20 -8.64
CA PRO A 69 -47.07 -6.54 -7.98
C PRO A 69 -47.15 -8.06 -7.85
N ASN A 70 -47.29 -8.54 -6.62
CA ASN A 70 -47.55 -9.94 -6.31
C ASN A 70 -48.97 -10.29 -6.78
N ARG A 71 -49.13 -10.60 -8.08
CA ARG A 71 -50.44 -10.77 -8.74
C ARG A 71 -50.94 -12.21 -8.84
N SER A 72 -50.24 -13.18 -8.25
CA SER A 72 -50.70 -14.58 -8.27
C SER A 72 -50.49 -15.23 -6.92
N GLY A 73 -51.57 -15.41 -6.16
CA GLY A 73 -51.63 -16.20 -4.93
C GLY A 73 -51.42 -17.70 -5.18
N ARG A 74 -50.24 -18.08 -5.69
CA ARG A 74 -49.75 -19.45 -5.74
C ARG A 74 -48.54 -19.58 -4.79
N PRO A 75 -48.40 -20.72 -4.08
CA PRO A 75 -47.36 -20.88 -3.07
C PRO A 75 -45.97 -20.90 -3.73
N PRO A 76 -44.92 -20.51 -2.98
CA PRO A 76 -43.61 -20.20 -3.54
C PRO A 76 -42.81 -21.48 -3.78
N PHE A 77 -42.90 -22.02 -5.00
CA PHE A 77 -41.87 -22.92 -5.53
C PHE A 77 -40.97 -22.11 -6.46
N ASP A 78 -39.78 -21.74 -5.95
CA ASP A 78 -38.57 -21.37 -6.69
C ASP A 78 -38.66 -20.33 -7.84
N HIS A 79 -39.62 -19.41 -7.80
CA HIS A 79 -39.55 -18.18 -8.61
C HIS A 79 -38.89 -17.05 -7.83
N PHE A 80 -37.55 -17.13 -7.80
CA PHE A 80 -36.63 -16.03 -8.09
C PHE A 80 -37.01 -14.64 -7.56
N ASP A 81 -36.41 -14.28 -6.42
CA ASP A 81 -36.20 -12.91 -5.96
C ASP A 81 -35.21 -12.20 -6.94
N SER A 82 -35.66 -11.89 -8.16
CA SER A 82 -34.87 -11.32 -9.26
C SER A 82 -34.47 -9.86 -9.03
N SER A 83 -35.08 -9.18 -8.05
CA SER A 83 -34.75 -7.80 -7.65
C SER A 83 -33.93 -7.73 -6.36
N ARG A 84 -33.89 -8.82 -5.57
CA ARG A 84 -33.21 -8.85 -4.27
C ARG A 84 -31.69 -8.70 -4.39
N TRP A 85 -31.08 -9.30 -5.40
CA TRP A 85 -29.64 -9.11 -5.63
C TRP A 85 -29.30 -7.66 -5.96
N LEU A 86 -30.19 -6.95 -6.67
CA LEU A 86 -30.00 -5.54 -7.00
C LEU A 86 -30.15 -4.67 -5.76
N GLN A 87 -31.11 -4.97 -4.88
CA GLN A 87 -31.24 -4.30 -3.58
C GLN A 87 -29.99 -4.50 -2.73
N ARG A 88 -29.49 -5.74 -2.63
CA ARG A 88 -28.23 -6.07 -1.94
C ARG A 88 -27.03 -5.34 -2.54
N TYR A 89 -26.98 -5.21 -3.86
CA TYR A 89 -25.93 -4.45 -4.54
C TYR A 89 -26.00 -2.96 -4.20
N VAL A 90 -27.20 -2.36 -4.17
CA VAL A 90 -27.39 -0.96 -3.74
C VAL A 90 -26.96 -0.78 -2.29
N GLU A 91 -27.35 -1.69 -1.39
CA GLU A 91 -26.91 -1.68 0.01
C GLU A 91 -25.39 -1.74 0.11
N ALA A 92 -24.73 -2.66 -0.62
CA ALA A 92 -23.28 -2.79 -0.63
C ALA A 92 -22.58 -1.52 -1.12
N GLN A 93 -23.05 -0.92 -2.21
CA GLN A 93 -22.49 0.33 -2.74
C GLN A 93 -22.68 1.51 -1.78
N CYS A 94 -23.83 1.59 -1.10
CA CYS A 94 -24.08 2.61 -0.08
C CYS A 94 -23.17 2.42 1.14
N CYS A 95 -22.96 1.19 1.61
CA CYS A 95 -22.02 0.87 2.68
C CYS A 95 -20.60 1.32 2.34
N ILE A 96 -20.15 1.07 1.11
CA ILE A 96 -18.83 1.48 0.63
C ILE A 96 -18.71 3.01 0.56
N ALA A 97 -19.73 3.69 0.05
CA ALA A 97 -19.77 5.15 0.02
C ALA A 97 -19.80 5.77 1.42
N SER A 98 -20.42 5.10 2.41
CA SER A 98 -20.42 5.52 3.81
C SER A 98 -19.16 5.11 4.59
N ASN A 99 -18.15 4.52 3.94
CA ASN A 99 -16.92 3.99 4.53
C ASN A 99 -17.10 2.79 5.49
N ASP A 100 -18.25 2.13 5.45
CA ASP A 100 -18.47 0.83 6.10
C ASP A 100 -18.03 -0.29 5.15
N TYR A 101 -16.72 -0.49 5.08
CA TYR A 101 -16.13 -1.47 4.17
C TYR A 101 -16.38 -2.92 4.61
N LYS A 102 -16.56 -3.19 5.91
CA LYS A 102 -16.80 -4.55 6.42
C LYS A 102 -18.20 -5.02 6.01
N GLY A 103 -19.23 -4.22 6.28
CA GLY A 103 -20.60 -4.53 5.85
C GLY A 103 -20.71 -4.64 4.32
N GLY A 104 -20.03 -3.75 3.58
CA GLY A 104 -19.98 -3.82 2.12
C GLY A 104 -19.37 -5.12 1.58
N LEU A 105 -18.28 -5.61 2.19
CA LEU A 105 -17.64 -6.87 1.79
C LEU A 105 -18.50 -8.09 2.10
N GLU A 106 -19.19 -8.11 3.24
CA GLU A 106 -20.13 -9.19 3.59
C GLU A 106 -21.25 -9.28 2.54
N LEU A 107 -21.87 -8.15 2.20
CA LEU A 107 -22.91 -8.09 1.18
C LEU A 107 -22.43 -8.50 -0.22
N PHE A 108 -21.21 -8.10 -0.61
CA PHE A 108 -20.63 -8.59 -1.88
C PHE A 108 -20.28 -10.07 -1.83
N SER A 109 -19.88 -10.61 -0.68
CA SER A 109 -19.62 -12.04 -0.53
C SER A 109 -20.90 -12.87 -0.69
N GLU A 110 -22.04 -12.40 -0.14
CA GLU A 110 -23.37 -13.00 -0.38
C GLU A 110 -23.72 -12.98 -1.87
N LEU A 111 -23.47 -11.87 -2.55
CA LEU A 111 -23.73 -11.74 -3.99
C LEU A 111 -22.84 -12.65 -4.82
N LEU A 112 -21.57 -12.82 -4.44
CA LEU A 112 -20.63 -13.70 -5.13
C LEU A 112 -20.96 -15.18 -4.94
N GLN A 113 -21.55 -15.58 -3.81
CA GLN A 113 -22.07 -16.94 -3.61
C GLN A 113 -23.19 -17.27 -4.61
N ARG A 114 -24.04 -16.28 -4.92
CA ARG A 114 -25.13 -16.43 -5.90
C ARG A 114 -24.66 -16.32 -7.34
N PHE A 115 -23.66 -15.48 -7.60
CA PHE A 115 -23.08 -15.25 -8.93
C PHE A 115 -21.58 -15.56 -8.91
N PRO A 116 -21.20 -16.85 -8.91
CA PRO A 116 -19.80 -17.23 -8.92
C PRO A 116 -19.12 -16.68 -10.18
N ASN A 117 -17.88 -16.19 -10.03
CA ASN A 117 -17.03 -15.65 -11.09
C ASN A 117 -17.54 -14.36 -11.78
N ASN A 118 -18.45 -13.61 -11.17
CA ASN A 118 -18.80 -12.29 -11.68
C ASN A 118 -17.61 -11.33 -11.53
N THR A 119 -17.02 -10.91 -12.65
CA THR A 119 -15.84 -10.05 -12.71
C THR A 119 -16.08 -8.69 -12.05
N HIS A 120 -17.26 -8.07 -12.27
CA HIS A 120 -17.60 -6.78 -11.70
C HIS A 120 -17.63 -6.82 -10.16
N ILE A 121 -18.26 -7.84 -9.57
CA ILE A 121 -18.35 -7.94 -8.10
C ILE A 121 -16.97 -8.20 -7.50
N LEU A 122 -16.18 -9.08 -8.13
CA LEU A 122 -14.81 -9.37 -7.72
C LEU A 122 -13.93 -8.11 -7.77
N LEU A 123 -14.06 -7.28 -8.80
CA LEU A 123 -13.35 -6.00 -8.90
C LEU A 123 -13.71 -5.01 -7.80
N GLU A 124 -15.00 -4.84 -7.52
CA GLU A 124 -15.44 -3.96 -6.43
C GLU A 124 -14.96 -4.47 -5.07
N MET A 125 -14.99 -5.80 -4.84
CA MET A 125 -14.40 -6.41 -3.65
C MET A 125 -12.88 -6.16 -3.56
N ALA A 126 -12.14 -6.36 -4.66
CA ALA A 126 -10.71 -6.16 -4.71
C ALA A 126 -10.33 -4.69 -4.39
N LYS A 127 -11.06 -3.74 -4.98
CA LYS A 127 -10.93 -2.30 -4.68
C LYS A 127 -11.18 -2.00 -3.21
N VAL A 128 -12.25 -2.56 -2.62
CA VAL A 128 -12.57 -2.34 -1.20
C VAL A 128 -11.50 -2.96 -0.29
N LYS A 129 -11.03 -4.18 -0.58
CA LYS A 129 -9.94 -4.83 0.14
C LYS A 129 -8.64 -4.01 0.07
N ALA A 130 -8.34 -3.42 -1.09
CA ALA A 130 -7.20 -2.52 -1.27
C ALA A 130 -7.31 -1.28 -0.38
N VAL A 131 -8.50 -0.66 -0.28
CA VAL A 131 -8.74 0.50 0.60
C VAL A 131 -8.58 0.13 2.09
N ILE A 132 -9.10 -1.03 2.50
CA ILE A 132 -8.89 -1.58 3.86
C ILE A 132 -7.40 -1.82 4.11
N GLY A 133 -6.61 -2.16 3.10
CA GLY A 133 -5.18 -2.46 3.19
C GLY A 133 -4.87 -3.95 3.28
N LYS A 134 -5.85 -4.81 2.98
CA LYS A 134 -5.65 -6.26 2.80
C LYS A 134 -5.04 -6.51 1.42
N ASN A 135 -3.79 -6.07 1.25
CA ASN A 135 -3.14 -5.98 -0.06
C ASN A 135 -2.99 -7.33 -0.74
N ASP A 136 -2.62 -8.39 -0.01
CA ASP A 136 -2.45 -9.73 -0.59
C ASP A 136 -3.77 -10.34 -1.06
N GLU A 137 -4.83 -10.24 -0.25
CA GLU A 137 -6.17 -10.70 -0.66
C GLU A 137 -6.69 -9.92 -1.87
N ALA A 138 -6.43 -8.60 -1.93
CA ALA A 138 -6.83 -7.78 -3.07
C ALA A 138 -6.07 -8.15 -4.35
N ILE A 139 -4.76 -8.39 -4.27
CA ILE A 139 -3.93 -8.86 -5.39
C ILE A 139 -4.47 -10.18 -5.95
N LEU A 140 -4.80 -11.14 -5.08
CA LEU A 140 -5.36 -12.43 -5.50
C LEU A 140 -6.71 -12.27 -6.22
N ASP A 141 -7.58 -11.38 -5.72
CA ASP A 141 -8.86 -11.12 -6.39
C ASP A 141 -8.66 -10.47 -7.77
N PHE A 142 -7.72 -9.51 -7.91
CA PHE A 142 -7.39 -8.92 -9.21
C PHE A 142 -6.81 -9.95 -10.19
N GLU A 143 -5.90 -10.82 -9.72
CA GLU A 143 -5.35 -11.91 -10.52
C GLU A 143 -6.45 -12.89 -10.97
N LYS A 144 -7.39 -13.21 -10.07
CA LYS A 144 -8.56 -14.04 -10.38
C LYS A 144 -9.43 -13.37 -11.45
N VAL A 145 -9.71 -12.08 -11.34
CA VAL A 145 -10.48 -11.35 -12.36
C VAL A 145 -9.79 -11.44 -13.72
N ARG A 146 -8.48 -11.20 -13.79
CA ARG A 146 -7.72 -11.28 -15.05
C ARG A 146 -7.65 -12.68 -15.64
N SER A 147 -7.71 -13.72 -14.79
CA SER A 147 -7.80 -15.11 -15.27
C SER A 147 -9.15 -15.43 -15.92
N ILE A 148 -10.22 -14.75 -15.49
CA ILE A 148 -11.58 -14.90 -16.04
C ILE A 148 -11.73 -14.03 -17.28
N ASP A 149 -11.28 -12.77 -17.22
CA ASP A 149 -11.34 -11.80 -18.29
C ASP A 149 -9.99 -11.09 -18.47
N PRO A 150 -9.17 -11.50 -19.46
CA PRO A 150 -7.89 -10.85 -19.73
C PRO A 150 -8.00 -9.41 -20.24
N TYR A 151 -9.16 -8.98 -20.75
CA TYR A 151 -9.35 -7.68 -21.41
C TYR A 151 -9.84 -6.59 -20.44
N VAL A 152 -9.96 -6.90 -19.15
CA VAL A 152 -10.43 -5.92 -18.18
C VAL A 152 -9.37 -4.85 -17.88
N VAL A 153 -9.77 -3.59 -18.04
CA VAL A 153 -8.94 -2.40 -17.78
C VAL A 153 -9.38 -1.65 -16.51
N THR A 154 -10.64 -1.82 -16.09
CA THR A 154 -11.20 -1.10 -14.94
C THR A 154 -10.53 -1.50 -13.63
N TYR A 155 -10.10 -0.51 -12.84
CA TYR A 155 -9.37 -0.66 -11.57
C TYR A 155 -7.99 -1.31 -11.65
N MET A 156 -7.41 -1.41 -12.86
CA MET A 156 -6.06 -1.96 -13.03
C MET A 156 -4.96 -1.01 -12.57
N ASP A 157 -5.26 0.29 -12.46
CA ASP A 157 -4.45 1.29 -11.78
C ASP A 157 -4.29 1.00 -10.28
N GLU A 158 -5.37 0.59 -9.60
CA GLU A 158 -5.33 0.15 -8.21
C GLU A 158 -4.50 -1.13 -8.06
N TYR A 159 -4.66 -2.08 -8.99
CA TYR A 159 -3.82 -3.29 -9.03
C TYR A 159 -2.33 -2.95 -9.24
N ALA A 160 -2.02 -2.03 -10.16
CA ALA A 160 -0.65 -1.55 -10.39
C ALA A 160 -0.04 -0.92 -9.13
N LEU A 161 -0.82 -0.11 -8.39
CA LEU A 161 -0.41 0.46 -7.11
C LEU A 161 -0.12 -0.61 -6.05
N LEU A 162 -0.92 -1.67 -5.98
CA LEU A 162 -0.69 -2.79 -5.06
C LEU A 162 0.57 -3.58 -5.44
N LEU A 163 0.80 -3.84 -6.72
CA LEU A 163 2.02 -4.50 -7.21
C LEU A 163 3.26 -3.66 -6.89
N LYS A 164 3.18 -2.33 -6.99
CA LYS A 164 4.24 -1.42 -6.53
C LYS A 164 4.50 -1.58 -5.04
N ILE A 165 3.46 -1.58 -4.20
CA ILE A 165 3.61 -1.75 -2.74
C ILE A 165 4.29 -3.09 -2.42
N LYS A 166 3.93 -4.15 -3.12
CA LYS A 166 4.55 -5.49 -3.00
C LYS A 166 5.95 -5.58 -3.64
N SER A 167 6.41 -4.54 -4.33
CA SER A 167 7.67 -4.49 -5.08
C SER A 167 7.79 -5.57 -6.17
N ASP A 168 6.67 -6.06 -6.72
CA ASP A 168 6.66 -7.01 -7.84
C ASP A 168 6.70 -6.28 -9.19
N HIS A 169 7.91 -5.85 -9.57
CA HIS A 169 8.15 -5.11 -10.80
C HIS A 169 7.93 -5.98 -12.05
N SER A 170 8.07 -7.29 -11.92
CA SER A 170 7.92 -8.24 -13.04
C SER A 170 6.46 -8.33 -13.50
N LYS A 171 5.53 -8.52 -12.55
CA LYS A 171 4.09 -8.53 -12.84
C LYS A 171 3.60 -7.15 -13.26
N LEU A 172 4.13 -6.08 -12.65
CA LEU A 172 3.76 -4.71 -13.02
C LEU A 172 4.12 -4.42 -14.49
N ASN A 173 5.31 -4.79 -14.94
CA ASN A 173 5.71 -4.65 -16.34
C ASN A 173 4.76 -5.41 -17.28
N LYS A 174 4.46 -6.68 -16.97
CA LYS A 174 3.53 -7.50 -17.76
C LYS A 174 2.13 -6.85 -17.82
N LEU A 175 1.61 -6.41 -16.68
CA LEU A 175 0.32 -5.72 -16.60
C LEU A 175 0.28 -4.50 -17.51
N VAL A 176 1.30 -3.64 -17.45
CA VAL A 176 1.36 -2.43 -18.28
C VAL A 176 1.42 -2.76 -19.78
N HIS A 177 2.20 -3.77 -20.18
CA HIS A 177 2.24 -4.23 -21.56
C HIS A 177 0.89 -4.77 -22.03
N ASP A 178 0.22 -5.58 -21.21
CA ASP A 178 -1.12 -6.10 -21.53
C ASP A 178 -2.12 -4.95 -21.71
N LEU A 179 -2.15 -4.00 -20.78
CA LEU A 179 -3.07 -2.86 -20.81
C LEU A 179 -2.90 -1.98 -22.04
N LEU A 180 -1.66 -1.74 -22.46
CA LEU A 180 -1.33 -1.00 -23.68
C LEU A 180 -1.83 -1.69 -24.95
N ASN A 181 -1.81 -3.03 -24.97
CA ASN A 181 -2.29 -3.81 -26.10
C ASN A 181 -3.82 -3.88 -26.16
N ILE A 182 -4.51 -3.77 -25.01
CA ILE A 182 -5.97 -3.84 -24.92
C ILE A 182 -6.60 -2.50 -25.28
N ASP A 183 -6.34 -1.45 -24.50
CA ASP A 183 -6.92 -0.12 -24.73
C ASP A 183 -6.00 0.99 -24.20
N PRO A 184 -5.16 1.59 -25.06
CA PRO A 184 -4.23 2.64 -24.65
C PRO A 184 -4.90 3.99 -24.39
N ALA A 185 -6.20 4.14 -24.67
CA ALA A 185 -6.92 5.40 -24.50
C ALA A 185 -7.52 5.58 -23.09
N LYS A 186 -7.38 4.59 -22.21
CA LYS A 186 -7.97 4.59 -20.86
C LYS A 186 -7.07 5.29 -19.82
N PRO A 187 -7.64 6.09 -18.90
CA PRO A 187 -6.86 6.80 -17.89
C PRO A 187 -6.10 5.86 -16.94
N GLU A 188 -6.63 4.66 -16.67
CA GLU A 188 -6.03 3.65 -15.80
C GLU A 188 -4.67 3.18 -16.32
N VAL A 189 -4.53 3.05 -17.65
CA VAL A 189 -3.29 2.60 -18.31
C VAL A 189 -2.17 3.62 -18.10
N PHE A 190 -2.49 4.91 -18.18
CA PHE A 190 -1.52 5.98 -17.94
C PHE A 190 -1.11 6.08 -16.48
N VAL A 191 -1.99 5.77 -15.53
CA VAL A 191 -1.59 5.65 -14.12
C VAL A 191 -0.68 4.43 -13.92
N ALA A 192 -1.02 3.27 -14.48
CA ALA A 192 -0.16 2.09 -14.39
C ALA A 192 1.23 2.32 -15.01
N LEU A 193 1.30 3.03 -16.16
CA LEU A 193 2.56 3.50 -16.74
C LEU A 193 3.31 4.43 -15.80
N SER A 194 2.62 5.42 -15.23
CA SER A 194 3.23 6.34 -14.27
C SER A 194 3.84 5.61 -13.06
N VAL A 195 3.15 4.58 -12.54
CA VAL A 195 3.65 3.72 -11.45
C VAL A 195 4.94 3.01 -11.87
N LEU A 196 4.98 2.47 -13.09
CA LEU A 196 6.13 1.72 -13.58
C LEU A 196 7.36 2.61 -13.82
N TRP A 197 7.15 3.81 -14.35
CA TRP A 197 8.22 4.73 -14.71
C TRP A 197 8.72 5.59 -13.54
N GLU A 198 7.99 5.66 -12.42
CA GLU A 198 8.31 6.49 -11.25
C GLU A 198 9.77 6.38 -10.78
N LYS A 199 10.33 5.16 -10.73
CA LYS A 199 11.73 4.95 -10.29
C LYS A 199 12.77 5.24 -11.37
N LYS A 200 12.40 5.16 -12.65
CA LYS A 200 13.33 5.30 -13.79
C LYS A 200 13.41 6.74 -14.29
N ASP A 201 12.25 7.36 -14.45
CA ASP A 201 12.11 8.73 -14.91
C ASP A 201 10.86 9.36 -14.27
N GLU A 202 11.09 10.13 -13.21
CA GLU A 202 10.02 10.84 -12.49
C GLU A 202 9.28 11.83 -13.40
N ARG A 203 9.98 12.49 -14.35
CA ARG A 203 9.37 13.50 -15.24
C ARG A 203 8.49 12.84 -16.29
N GLY A 204 8.96 11.74 -16.88
CA GLY A 204 8.16 10.90 -17.77
C GLY A 204 6.92 10.34 -17.07
N ALA A 205 7.08 9.83 -15.85
CA ALA A 205 5.97 9.37 -15.01
C ALA A 205 4.94 10.48 -14.77
N LEU A 206 5.39 11.71 -14.47
CA LEU A 206 4.51 12.86 -14.28
C LEU A 206 3.70 13.19 -15.54
N ALA A 207 4.33 13.13 -16.71
CA ALA A 207 3.63 13.35 -17.97
C ALA A 207 2.54 12.31 -18.22
N TYR A 208 2.75 11.05 -17.82
CA TYR A 208 1.72 10.00 -17.90
C TYR A 208 0.57 10.26 -16.91
N ALA A 209 0.86 10.60 -15.65
CA ALA A 209 -0.18 11.00 -14.70
C ALA A 209 -1.02 12.19 -15.20
N GLU A 210 -0.38 13.17 -15.85
CA GLU A 210 -1.08 14.31 -16.48
C GLU A 210 -1.87 13.93 -17.73
N LYS A 211 -1.43 12.93 -18.50
CA LYS A 211 -2.24 12.37 -19.60
C LYS A 211 -3.50 11.70 -19.08
N SER A 212 -3.39 10.93 -17.99
CA SER A 212 -4.54 10.30 -17.33
C SER A 212 -5.62 11.34 -16.96
N ILE A 213 -5.20 12.44 -16.32
CA ILE A 213 -6.11 13.53 -15.92
C ILE A 213 -6.71 14.27 -17.14
N ARG A 214 -5.96 14.40 -18.24
CA ARG A 214 -6.48 15.01 -19.48
C ARG A 214 -7.54 14.17 -20.18
N ILE A 215 -7.44 12.84 -20.06
CA ILE A 215 -8.41 11.90 -20.64
C ILE A 215 -9.66 11.88 -19.79
N ASP A 216 -9.50 11.77 -18.47
CA ASP A 216 -10.60 11.85 -17.51
C ASP A 216 -10.22 12.79 -16.37
N GLU A 217 -10.82 13.99 -16.40
CA GLU A 217 -10.63 15.04 -15.39
C GLU A 217 -11.09 14.62 -14.00
N ARG A 218 -11.84 13.51 -13.88
CA ARG A 218 -12.37 12.97 -12.62
C ARG A 218 -11.65 11.72 -12.15
N HIS A 219 -10.56 11.35 -12.81
CA HIS A 219 -9.79 10.19 -12.43
C HIS A 219 -8.93 10.47 -11.18
N VAL A 220 -9.46 10.09 -10.01
CA VAL A 220 -8.87 10.39 -8.69
C VAL A 220 -7.45 9.81 -8.54
N ALA A 221 -7.22 8.59 -9.03
CA ALA A 221 -5.92 7.94 -8.94
C ALA A 221 -4.83 8.71 -9.71
N GLY A 222 -5.17 9.35 -10.83
CA GLY A 222 -4.28 10.22 -11.60
C GLY A 222 -3.80 11.44 -10.79
N TYR A 223 -4.71 12.12 -10.07
CA TYR A 223 -4.33 13.23 -9.18
C TYR A 223 -3.48 12.78 -8.00
N ILE A 224 -3.80 11.63 -7.40
CA ILE A 224 -3.00 11.05 -6.30
C ILE A 224 -1.59 10.70 -6.80
N MET A 225 -1.48 10.09 -7.97
CA MET A 225 -0.20 9.76 -8.59
C MET A 225 0.63 11.01 -8.88
N LYS A 226 0.01 12.03 -9.49
CA LYS A 226 0.63 13.33 -9.73
C LYS A 226 1.16 13.97 -8.44
N GLY A 227 0.38 13.93 -7.36
CA GLY A 227 0.80 14.43 -6.05
C GLY A 227 1.98 13.65 -5.45
N ASN A 228 1.96 12.31 -5.56
CA ASN A 228 3.06 11.46 -5.09
C ASN A 228 4.35 11.72 -5.85
N LEU A 229 4.28 11.89 -7.18
CA LEU A 229 5.44 12.21 -8.01
C LEU A 229 6.03 13.58 -7.68
N TYR A 230 5.20 14.59 -7.44
CA TYR A 230 5.72 15.89 -6.98
C TYR A 230 6.38 15.81 -5.61
N LEU A 231 5.89 14.96 -4.71
CA LEU A 231 6.57 14.69 -3.44
C LEU A 231 7.93 14.01 -3.66
N ALA A 232 8.03 13.04 -4.57
CA ALA A 232 9.30 12.40 -4.93
C ALA A 232 10.30 13.41 -5.51
N MET A 233 9.84 14.32 -6.37
CA MET A 233 10.64 15.43 -6.93
C MET A 233 10.97 16.55 -5.93
N ASN A 234 10.63 16.39 -4.64
CA ASN A 234 10.80 17.40 -3.59
C ASN A 234 10.11 18.75 -3.90
N ARG A 235 8.93 18.71 -4.52
CA ARG A 235 8.06 19.87 -4.85
C ARG A 235 6.73 19.79 -4.09
N PRO A 236 6.73 19.89 -2.75
CA PRO A 236 5.54 19.70 -1.94
C PRO A 236 4.42 20.74 -2.20
N GLU A 237 4.74 21.96 -2.67
CA GLU A 237 3.73 22.98 -2.99
C GLU A 237 2.85 22.56 -4.17
N ALA A 238 3.46 22.03 -5.23
CA ALA A 238 2.73 21.52 -6.39
C ALA A 238 1.93 20.26 -6.04
N ALA A 239 2.48 19.42 -5.15
CA ALA A 239 1.80 18.23 -4.66
C ALA A 239 0.51 18.57 -3.90
N VAL A 240 0.49 19.65 -3.10
CA VAL A 240 -0.73 20.12 -2.41
C VAL A 240 -1.86 20.38 -3.40
N VAL A 241 -1.58 21.05 -4.53
CA VAL A 241 -2.61 21.34 -5.55
C VAL A 241 -3.18 20.05 -6.14
N ALA A 242 -2.32 19.08 -6.46
CA ALA A 242 -2.75 17.80 -7.00
C ALA A 242 -3.62 17.00 -6.01
N PHE A 243 -3.19 16.89 -4.74
CA PHE A 243 -3.98 16.17 -3.74
C PHE A 243 -5.27 16.90 -3.35
N ARG A 244 -5.31 18.23 -3.36
CA ARG A 244 -6.56 18.99 -3.21
C ARG A 244 -7.52 18.72 -4.37
N GLY A 245 -7.01 18.64 -5.60
CA GLY A 245 -7.78 18.20 -6.76
C GLY A 245 -8.41 16.81 -6.57
N ALA A 246 -7.64 15.85 -6.05
CA ALA A 246 -8.17 14.53 -5.69
C ALA A 246 -9.27 14.61 -4.62
N GLN A 247 -9.04 15.38 -3.56
CA GLN A 247 -9.97 15.55 -2.43
C GLN A 247 -11.30 16.17 -2.87
N ASP A 248 -11.23 17.17 -3.77
CA ASP A 248 -12.39 17.85 -4.35
C ASP A 248 -13.29 16.92 -5.18
N LEU A 249 -12.70 15.89 -5.79
CA LEU A 249 -13.43 14.90 -6.58
C LEU A 249 -14.08 13.84 -5.68
N ARG A 250 -13.28 13.26 -4.78
CA ARG A 250 -13.73 12.26 -3.80
C ARG A 250 -12.86 12.35 -2.55
N PRO A 251 -13.46 12.43 -1.34
CA PRO A 251 -12.71 12.26 -0.10
C PRO A 251 -12.07 10.86 -0.08
N ASP A 252 -10.75 10.80 -0.20
CA ASP A 252 -9.99 9.54 -0.20
C ASP A 252 -8.87 9.62 0.83
N LEU A 253 -8.65 8.55 1.60
CA LEU A 253 -7.62 8.53 2.64
C LEU A 253 -6.22 8.81 2.10
N ARG A 254 -5.88 8.29 0.91
CA ARG A 254 -4.55 8.50 0.30
C ARG A 254 -4.31 9.97 -0.04
N SER A 255 -5.36 10.68 -0.48
CA SER A 255 -5.26 12.13 -0.73
C SER A 255 -4.97 12.92 0.55
N TYR A 256 -5.63 12.58 1.67
CA TYR A 256 -5.37 13.19 2.97
C TYR A 256 -3.97 12.86 3.49
N GLN A 257 -3.52 11.61 3.36
CA GLN A 257 -2.15 11.22 3.72
C GLN A 257 -1.12 12.00 2.92
N GLY A 258 -1.33 12.13 1.60
CA GLY A 258 -0.50 12.96 0.72
C GLY A 258 -0.46 14.42 1.17
N LEU A 259 -1.61 15.04 1.42
CA LEU A 259 -1.70 16.44 1.90
C LEU A 259 -0.95 16.64 3.21
N VAL A 260 -1.15 15.76 4.18
CA VAL A 260 -0.48 15.84 5.49
C VAL A 260 1.04 15.72 5.32
N ARG A 261 1.51 14.76 4.51
CA ARG A 261 2.94 14.65 4.18
C ARG A 261 3.49 15.92 3.53
N CYS A 262 2.76 16.52 2.59
CA CYS A 262 3.15 17.80 1.98
C CYS A 262 3.26 18.92 3.01
N TYR A 263 2.24 19.10 3.86
CA TYR A 263 2.27 20.17 4.86
C TYR A 263 3.33 19.95 5.94
N LEU A 264 3.60 18.71 6.33
CA LEU A 264 4.71 18.38 7.24
C LEU A 264 6.07 18.70 6.59
N ALA A 265 6.27 18.35 5.32
CA ALA A 265 7.49 18.71 4.58
C ALA A 265 7.66 20.25 4.46
N LEU A 266 6.56 20.98 4.33
CA LEU A 266 6.53 22.45 4.31
C LEU A 266 6.63 23.10 5.71
N SER A 267 6.76 22.31 6.79
CA SER A 267 6.69 22.79 8.18
C SER A 267 5.40 23.55 8.54
N LYS A 268 4.32 23.35 7.78
CA LYS A 268 2.99 23.97 7.96
C LYS A 268 2.12 23.12 8.89
N MET A 269 2.48 23.11 10.17
CA MET A 269 1.87 22.21 11.17
C MET A 269 0.36 22.46 11.39
N LYS A 270 -0.10 23.71 11.30
CA LYS A 270 -1.53 24.04 11.51
C LYS A 270 -2.38 23.50 10.38
N GLU A 271 -1.92 23.63 9.15
CA GLU A 271 -2.56 23.16 7.94
C GLU A 271 -2.53 21.63 7.85
N ALA A 272 -1.41 21.01 8.23
CA ALA A 272 -1.30 19.55 8.36
C ALA A 272 -2.36 19.00 9.33
N LEU A 273 -2.49 19.64 10.50
CA LEU A 273 -3.44 19.22 11.53
C LEU A 273 -4.89 19.46 11.11
N TYR A 274 -5.16 20.55 10.38
CA TYR A 274 -6.47 20.77 9.77
C TYR A 274 -6.82 19.66 8.77
N ALA A 275 -5.92 19.34 7.83
CA ALA A 275 -6.13 18.27 6.86
C ALA A 275 -6.33 16.90 7.52
N ALA A 276 -5.55 16.57 8.55
CA ALA A 276 -5.69 15.31 9.29
C ALA A 276 -7.05 15.22 10.03
N ARG A 277 -7.53 16.33 10.62
CA ARG A 277 -8.84 16.38 11.28
C ARG A 277 -9.99 16.26 10.29
N GLU A 278 -9.86 16.83 9.10
CA GLU A 278 -10.85 16.67 8.03
C GLU A 278 -10.91 15.19 7.58
N ALA A 279 -9.77 14.51 7.48
CA ALA A 279 -9.72 13.07 7.21
C ALA A 279 -10.49 12.26 8.27
N MET A 280 -10.28 12.58 9.55
CA MET A 280 -10.96 11.94 10.67
C MET A 280 -12.48 12.19 10.66
N LYS A 281 -12.93 13.39 10.28
CA LYS A 281 -14.36 13.70 10.13
C LYS A 281 -14.99 12.97 8.94
N ALA A 282 -14.27 12.90 7.82
CA ALA A 282 -14.74 12.22 6.62
C ALA A 282 -14.82 10.69 6.81
N MET A 283 -13.89 10.12 7.60
CA MET A 283 -13.79 8.69 7.85
C MET A 283 -13.67 8.40 9.36
N PRO A 284 -14.75 8.56 10.14
CA PRO A 284 -14.70 8.45 11.60
C PRO A 284 -14.38 7.04 12.10
N GLN A 285 -14.64 6.00 11.30
CA GLN A 285 -14.36 4.61 11.64
C GLN A 285 -12.98 4.11 11.13
N SER A 286 -12.16 5.00 10.54
CA SER A 286 -10.87 4.60 10.00
C SER A 286 -9.75 4.78 11.04
N ALA A 287 -9.16 3.67 11.48
CA ALA A 287 -7.95 3.68 12.31
C ALA A 287 -6.78 4.43 11.63
N LYS A 288 -6.67 4.30 10.30
CA LYS A 288 -5.68 5.04 9.49
C LYS A 288 -5.88 6.55 9.54
N ALA A 289 -7.13 7.04 9.58
CA ALA A 289 -7.42 8.47 9.71
C ALA A 289 -7.07 9.01 11.10
N LEU A 290 -7.33 8.24 12.18
CA LEU A 290 -6.89 8.60 13.54
C LEU A 290 -5.36 8.65 13.65
N LYS A 291 -4.68 7.65 13.08
CA LYS A 291 -3.22 7.60 13.02
C LYS A 291 -2.64 8.82 12.32
N LEU A 292 -3.29 9.32 11.27
CA LEU A 292 -2.85 10.53 10.57
C LEU A 292 -2.84 11.78 11.47
N VAL A 293 -3.83 11.92 12.36
CA VAL A 293 -3.85 12.98 13.37
C VAL A 293 -2.72 12.79 14.39
N GLY A 294 -2.48 11.54 14.78
CA GLY A 294 -1.34 11.15 15.61
C GLY A 294 0.01 11.55 15.01
N ASP A 295 0.23 11.28 13.72
CA ASP A 295 1.48 11.59 13.00
C ASP A 295 1.82 13.08 13.05
N VAL A 296 0.81 13.93 12.84
CA VAL A 296 0.99 15.39 12.90
C VAL A 296 1.34 15.85 14.32
N HIS A 297 0.70 15.26 15.33
CA HIS A 297 1.02 15.56 16.72
C HIS A 297 2.40 15.04 17.15
N ALA A 298 2.80 13.87 16.66
CA ALA A 298 4.11 13.26 16.94
C ALA A 298 5.27 14.10 16.39
N SER A 299 5.03 14.80 15.29
CA SER A 299 5.99 15.71 14.66
C SER A 299 6.35 16.93 15.54
N SER A 300 5.61 17.18 16.64
CA SER A 300 5.93 18.23 17.62
C SER A 300 6.24 17.62 18.99
N THR A 301 7.32 18.07 19.64
CA THR A 301 7.71 17.59 20.98
C THR A 301 6.61 17.77 22.02
N SER A 302 5.86 18.88 21.98
CA SER A 302 4.72 19.12 22.89
C SER A 302 3.49 18.26 22.55
N GLY A 303 3.41 17.76 21.31
CA GLY A 303 2.28 16.98 20.82
C GLY A 303 2.38 15.47 21.06
N ARG A 304 3.54 14.95 21.49
CA ARG A 304 3.79 13.51 21.64
C ARG A 304 2.76 12.79 22.52
N GLU A 305 2.39 13.39 23.66
CA GLU A 305 1.40 12.78 24.56
C GLU A 305 0.00 12.70 23.92
N LYS A 306 -0.36 13.68 23.09
CA LYS A 306 -1.60 13.62 22.30
C LYS A 306 -1.51 12.56 21.21
N ALA A 307 -0.35 12.42 20.56
CA ALA A 307 -0.11 11.40 19.54
C ALA A 307 -0.32 9.98 20.08
N LYS A 308 0.19 9.67 21.29
CA LYS A 308 -0.05 8.37 21.95
C LYS A 308 -1.53 8.05 22.08
N LYS A 309 -2.32 8.99 22.60
CA LYS A 309 -3.78 8.81 22.77
C LYS A 309 -4.47 8.51 21.44
N PHE A 310 -4.04 9.17 20.36
CA PHE A 310 -4.57 8.91 19.02
C PHE A 310 -4.14 7.53 18.48
N TYR A 311 -2.88 7.14 18.65
CA TYR A 311 -2.43 5.80 18.25
C TYR A 311 -3.12 4.69 19.04
N GLU A 312 -3.24 4.83 20.35
CA GLU A 312 -4.01 3.89 21.18
C GLU A 312 -5.48 3.84 20.77
N SER A 313 -6.09 4.97 20.40
CA SER A 313 -7.46 4.98 19.88
C SER A 313 -7.58 4.27 18.53
N ALA A 314 -6.58 4.41 17.66
CA ALA A 314 -6.52 3.68 16.39
C ALA A 314 -6.40 2.17 16.63
N LEU A 315 -5.55 1.75 17.58
CA LEU A 315 -5.40 0.35 17.97
C LEU A 315 -6.64 -0.22 18.68
N ARG A 316 -7.43 0.61 19.38
CA ARG A 316 -8.73 0.17 19.93
C ARG A 316 -9.76 -0.08 18.83
N LEU A 317 -9.76 0.72 17.76
CA LEU A 317 -10.65 0.50 16.62
C LEU A 317 -10.20 -0.71 15.79
N GLU A 318 -8.90 -0.85 15.56
CA GLU A 318 -8.32 -1.92 14.77
C GLU A 318 -7.07 -2.47 15.48
N PRO A 319 -7.23 -3.52 16.31
CA PRO A 319 -6.13 -4.10 17.07
C PRO A 319 -4.98 -4.61 16.20
N GLY A 320 -5.27 -5.06 14.98
CA GLY A 320 -4.30 -5.53 13.99
C GLY A 320 -3.65 -4.46 13.13
N PHE A 321 -3.91 -3.16 13.38
CA PHE A 321 -3.35 -2.10 12.55
C PHE A 321 -1.87 -1.83 12.88
N LEU A 322 -0.98 -2.57 12.21
CA LEU A 322 0.48 -2.49 12.38
C LEU A 322 1.03 -1.07 12.25
N GLY A 323 0.47 -0.26 11.33
CA GLY A 323 0.92 1.11 11.12
C GLY A 323 0.79 2.03 12.35
N ALA A 324 -0.21 1.82 13.21
CA ALA A 324 -0.35 2.56 14.46
C ALA A 324 0.55 1.98 15.58
N ALA A 325 0.73 0.66 15.62
CA ALA A 325 1.63 0.01 16.58
C ALA A 325 3.10 0.43 16.35
N LEU A 326 3.54 0.44 15.08
CA LEU A 326 4.88 0.90 14.69
C LEU A 326 5.08 2.38 15.01
N ALA A 327 4.09 3.23 14.76
CA ALA A 327 4.15 4.66 15.07
C ALA A 327 4.19 4.93 16.58
N LEU A 328 3.47 4.13 17.38
CA LEU A 328 3.53 4.19 18.84
C LEU A 328 4.89 3.74 19.36
N ALA A 329 5.45 2.64 18.84
CA ALA A 329 6.78 2.16 19.20
C ALA A 329 7.86 3.19 18.85
N GLU A 330 7.78 3.81 17.67
CA GLU A 330 8.69 4.90 17.27
C GLU A 330 8.63 6.09 18.24
N LEU A 331 7.43 6.44 18.70
CA LEU A 331 7.25 7.50 19.67
C LEU A 331 7.87 7.15 21.04
N HIS A 332 7.77 5.90 21.48
CA HIS A 332 8.46 5.41 22.67
C HIS A 332 9.99 5.50 22.54
N VAL A 333 10.54 5.14 21.38
CA VAL A 333 11.97 5.29 21.09
C VAL A 333 12.40 6.76 21.14
N MET A 334 11.63 7.67 20.54
CA MET A 334 11.91 9.12 20.57
C MET A 334 11.86 9.72 21.99
N GLU A 335 11.24 9.02 22.94
CA GLU A 335 11.18 9.40 24.35
C GLU A 335 12.21 8.65 25.22
N GLY A 336 13.03 7.79 24.62
CA GLY A 336 14.01 6.95 25.32
C GLY A 336 13.41 5.75 26.06
N ARG A 337 12.12 5.48 25.91
CA ARG A 337 11.40 4.36 26.53
C ARG A 337 11.50 3.10 25.67
N ASN A 338 12.74 2.66 25.42
CA ASN A 338 13.01 1.55 24.50
C ASN A 338 12.44 0.21 24.99
N GLY A 339 12.39 -0.03 26.31
CA GLY A 339 11.78 -1.25 26.87
C GLY A 339 10.27 -1.37 26.60
N ASP A 340 9.53 -0.26 26.72
CA ASP A 340 8.11 -0.20 26.37
C ASP A 340 7.91 -0.47 24.87
N ALA A 341 8.81 0.07 24.02
CA ALA A 341 8.76 -0.16 22.58
C ALA A 341 8.99 -1.63 22.22
N VAL A 342 9.99 -2.29 22.82
CA VAL A 342 10.27 -3.72 22.59
C VAL A 342 9.08 -4.58 23.02
N SER A 343 8.60 -4.41 24.25
CA SER A 343 7.47 -5.20 24.76
C SER A 343 6.18 -5.04 23.94
N LEU A 344 5.91 -3.82 23.44
CA LEU A 344 4.81 -3.57 22.53
C LEU A 344 5.00 -4.34 21.22
N LEU A 345 6.16 -4.21 20.57
CA LEU A 345 6.43 -4.83 19.28
C LEU A 345 6.46 -6.37 19.37
N GLU A 346 7.04 -6.94 20.43
CA GLU A 346 7.03 -8.39 20.68
C GLU A 346 5.62 -8.95 20.87
N ARG A 347 4.73 -8.21 21.56
CA ARG A 347 3.33 -8.59 21.69
C ARG A 347 2.66 -8.67 20.33
N TYR A 348 2.91 -7.68 19.47
CA TYR A 348 2.38 -7.66 18.11
C TYR A 348 2.97 -8.77 17.24
N LEU A 349 4.24 -9.13 17.45
CA LEU A 349 4.92 -10.16 16.67
C LEU A 349 4.34 -11.56 16.89
N LYS A 350 3.77 -11.82 18.08
CA LYS A 350 3.09 -13.10 18.37
C LYS A 350 1.87 -13.32 17.51
N ASP A 351 1.13 -12.25 17.21
CA ASP A 351 -0.11 -12.30 16.44
C ASP A 351 0.13 -12.03 14.94
N TRP A 352 1.16 -11.23 14.62
CA TRP A 352 1.45 -10.74 13.27
C TRP A 352 2.94 -10.89 12.96
N ALA A 353 3.29 -11.92 12.19
CA ALA A 353 4.64 -12.08 11.65
C ALA A 353 4.79 -11.23 10.38
N ASP A 354 5.30 -10.01 10.54
CA ASP A 354 5.51 -9.06 9.44
C ASP A 354 6.97 -8.59 9.37
N ASP A 355 7.47 -8.35 8.15
CA ASP A 355 8.86 -7.96 7.93
C ASP A 355 9.15 -6.56 8.49
N SER A 356 8.20 -5.64 8.36
CA SER A 356 8.30 -4.27 8.86
C SER A 356 8.42 -4.21 10.39
N LEU A 357 7.80 -5.17 11.09
CA LEU A 357 7.83 -5.28 12.54
C LEU A 357 9.21 -5.74 13.03
N HIS A 358 9.79 -6.74 12.36
CA HIS A 358 11.16 -7.18 12.64
C HIS A 358 12.19 -6.09 12.37
N VAL A 359 12.05 -5.34 11.28
CA VAL A 359 12.93 -4.19 11.00
C VAL A 359 12.84 -3.15 12.12
N LYS A 360 11.63 -2.85 12.62
CA LYS A 360 11.48 -1.87 13.70
C LYS A 360 12.05 -2.38 15.03
N LEU A 361 11.81 -3.64 15.37
CA LEU A 361 12.44 -4.29 16.54
C LEU A 361 13.96 -4.22 16.45
N ALA A 362 14.53 -4.58 15.31
CA ALA A 362 15.97 -4.52 15.08
C ALA A 362 16.54 -3.09 15.25
N GLN A 363 15.81 -2.06 14.79
CA GLN A 363 16.18 -0.66 15.01
C GLN A 363 16.15 -0.27 16.49
N VAL A 364 15.15 -0.74 17.26
CA VAL A 364 15.05 -0.49 18.69
C VAL A 364 16.20 -1.18 19.44
N PHE A 365 16.47 -2.45 19.13
CA PHE A 365 17.58 -3.21 19.71
C PHE A 365 18.95 -2.60 19.40
N ALA A 366 19.14 -2.13 18.16
CA ALA A 366 20.34 -1.40 17.78
C ALA A 366 20.50 -0.09 18.57
N ALA A 367 19.40 0.63 18.82
CA ALA A 367 19.40 1.84 19.64
C ALA A 367 19.69 1.56 21.14
N THR A 368 19.33 0.38 21.64
CA THR A 368 19.67 -0.09 23.01
C THR A 368 21.01 -0.81 23.09
N ASN A 369 21.79 -0.82 22.01
CA ASN A 369 23.10 -1.47 21.93
C ASN A 369 23.10 -3.01 22.05
N MET A 370 21.94 -3.64 21.89
CA MET A 370 21.77 -5.09 21.82
C MET A 370 21.95 -5.56 20.38
N LEU A 371 23.21 -5.55 19.92
CA LEU A 371 23.53 -5.74 18.50
C LEU A 371 23.23 -7.17 18.01
N GLN A 372 23.33 -8.18 18.88
CA GLN A 372 23.08 -9.58 18.52
C GLN A 372 21.60 -9.83 18.21
N ASP A 373 20.71 -9.32 19.07
CA ASP A 373 19.26 -9.41 18.86
C ASP A 373 18.81 -8.57 17.67
N ALA A 374 19.45 -7.41 17.45
CA ALA A 374 19.20 -6.61 16.26
C ALA A 374 19.57 -7.37 14.96
N LEU A 375 20.70 -8.08 14.96
CA LEU A 375 21.15 -8.88 13.81
C LEU A 375 20.16 -10.01 13.49
N SER A 376 19.73 -10.76 14.52
CA SER A 376 18.78 -11.87 14.35
C SER A 376 17.45 -11.39 13.75
N HIS A 377 16.94 -10.24 14.18
CA HIS A 377 15.72 -9.66 13.64
C HIS A 377 15.87 -9.08 12.23
N TYR A 378 17.01 -8.47 11.89
CA TYR A 378 17.28 -8.06 10.50
C TYR A 378 17.34 -9.28 9.56
N GLN A 379 17.96 -10.37 9.99
CA GLN A 379 17.98 -11.62 9.20
C GLN A 379 16.59 -12.24 9.08
N ALA A 380 15.78 -12.23 10.15
CA ALA A 380 14.40 -12.70 10.10
C ALA A 380 13.55 -11.89 9.10
N ALA A 381 13.70 -10.57 9.09
CA ALA A 381 13.03 -9.71 8.11
C ALA A 381 13.44 -10.06 6.66
N LEU A 382 14.73 -10.31 6.41
CA LEU A 382 15.24 -10.68 5.09
C LEU A 382 14.81 -12.09 4.64
N ARG A 383 14.59 -13.02 5.59
CA ARG A 383 14.03 -14.34 5.28
C ARG A 383 12.57 -14.25 4.81
N MET A 384 11.79 -13.33 5.38
CA MET A 384 10.42 -13.09 4.91
C MET A 384 10.39 -12.32 3.59
N ASN A 385 11.16 -11.24 3.52
CA ASN A 385 11.24 -10.38 2.36
C ASN A 385 12.70 -10.09 2.01
N SER A 386 13.22 -10.87 1.07
CA SER A 386 14.61 -10.75 0.60
C SER A 386 14.90 -9.42 -0.10
N GLN A 387 13.87 -8.67 -0.49
CA GLN A 387 14.00 -7.38 -1.17
C GLN A 387 13.76 -6.18 -0.24
N ASN A 388 13.60 -6.38 1.07
CA ASN A 388 13.41 -5.27 2.00
C ASN A 388 14.70 -4.43 2.14
N GLU A 389 14.72 -3.27 1.50
CA GLU A 389 15.87 -2.36 1.48
C GLU A 389 16.20 -1.79 2.87
N ALA A 390 15.20 -1.57 3.72
CA ALA A 390 15.41 -1.06 5.07
C ALA A 390 16.14 -2.09 5.94
N ALA A 391 15.81 -3.38 5.79
CA ALA A 391 16.50 -4.47 6.47
C ALA A 391 17.96 -4.59 5.99
N LYS A 392 18.20 -4.55 4.66
CA LYS A 392 19.57 -4.58 4.09
C LYS A 392 20.44 -3.44 4.59
N LYS A 393 19.95 -2.19 4.48
CA LYS A 393 20.68 -1.01 4.98
C LYS A 393 20.88 -1.05 6.49
N GLY A 394 19.92 -1.58 7.23
CA GLY A 394 20.02 -1.75 8.68
C GLY A 394 21.13 -2.73 9.06
N LEU A 395 21.19 -3.88 8.37
CA LEU A 395 22.22 -4.88 8.55
C LEU A 395 23.62 -4.35 8.19
N GLU A 396 23.77 -3.69 7.05
CA GLU A 396 25.04 -3.07 6.63
C GLU A 396 25.56 -2.05 7.66
N ARG A 397 24.66 -1.24 8.24
CA ARG A 397 25.02 -0.28 9.30
C ARG A 397 25.50 -1.01 10.56
N LEU A 398 24.82 -2.10 10.93
CA LEU A 398 25.13 -2.89 12.10
C LEU A 398 26.47 -3.62 11.95
N GLU A 399 26.75 -4.20 10.78
CA GLU A 399 28.02 -4.84 10.46
C GLU A 399 29.20 -3.85 10.54
N LYS A 400 29.02 -2.63 10.01
CA LYS A 400 30.04 -1.57 10.15
C LYS A 400 30.29 -1.23 11.61
N GLN A 401 29.22 -1.12 12.40
CA GLN A 401 29.32 -0.81 13.84
C GLN A 401 30.00 -1.94 14.63
N MET A 402 29.73 -3.20 14.29
CA MET A 402 30.41 -4.37 14.87
C MET A 402 31.89 -4.43 14.48
N LYS A 403 32.23 -4.24 13.20
CA LYS A 403 33.63 -4.23 12.72
C LYS A 403 34.46 -3.15 13.42
N VAL A 404 33.91 -1.94 13.56
CA VAL A 404 34.59 -0.85 14.28
C VAL A 404 34.87 -1.22 15.74
N ARG A 405 33.96 -1.91 16.43
CA ARG A 405 34.17 -2.37 17.81
C ARG A 405 35.28 -3.40 17.91
N VAL A 406 35.32 -4.36 16.99
CA VAL A 406 36.39 -5.36 16.94
C VAL A 406 37.73 -4.66 16.69
N SER A 407 37.82 -3.74 15.72
CA SER A 407 39.06 -2.99 15.46
C SER A 407 39.54 -2.15 16.66
N ILE A 408 38.62 -1.53 17.42
CA ILE A 408 38.97 -0.79 18.64
C ILE A 408 39.51 -1.75 19.73
N CYS A 409 38.90 -2.92 19.91
CA CYS A 409 39.41 -3.93 20.85
C CYS A 409 40.80 -4.46 20.45
N TYR A 410 41.10 -4.60 19.16
CA TYR A 410 42.44 -4.99 18.69
C TYR A 410 43.48 -3.88 18.91
N TYR A 411 43.15 -2.61 18.65
CA TYR A 411 44.07 -1.48 18.83
C TYR A 411 44.32 -1.10 20.28
N PHE A 412 43.31 -1.19 21.16
CA PHE A 412 43.49 -0.96 22.60
C PHE A 412 43.93 -2.23 23.33
N GLY A 413 43.70 -3.42 22.77
CA GLY A 413 44.17 -4.68 23.32
C GLY A 413 45.69 -4.77 23.41
N SER A 414 46.44 -4.18 22.48
CA SER A 414 47.91 -4.16 22.55
C SER A 414 48.47 -3.28 23.68
N ASP A 415 47.78 -2.20 24.07
CA ASP A 415 48.21 -1.30 25.16
C ASP A 415 47.61 -1.66 26.53
N PHE A 416 46.42 -2.29 26.56
CA PHE A 416 45.73 -2.66 27.80
C PHE A 416 46.17 -4.02 28.36
N LEU A 417 46.58 -4.98 27.50
CA LEU A 417 47.14 -6.26 27.96
C LEU A 417 48.49 -6.12 28.67
N ALA A 418 49.22 -5.02 28.45
CA ALA A 418 50.49 -4.76 29.13
C ALA A 418 50.33 -4.23 30.57
N ASN A 419 49.16 -3.65 30.92
CA ASN A 419 48.94 -3.01 32.24
C ASN A 419 47.85 -3.67 33.10
N ALA A 420 47.10 -4.66 32.59
CA ALA A 420 46.00 -5.28 33.32
C ALA A 420 46.38 -6.55 34.15
N ILE A 421 47.64 -6.69 34.56
CA ILE A 421 48.08 -7.76 35.48
C ILE A 421 47.74 -7.44 36.96
N ASN A 422 47.25 -6.24 37.29
CA ASN A 422 46.82 -5.93 38.67
C ASN A 422 45.39 -5.35 38.74
N GLU A 423 44.51 -6.16 39.34
CA GLU A 423 43.25 -5.85 40.01
C GLU A 423 41.99 -5.41 39.20
N ARG A 424 40.99 -6.33 39.24
CA ARG A 424 39.55 -6.08 39.51
C ARG A 424 38.66 -5.32 38.50
N LEU A 425 38.93 -5.33 37.20
CA LEU A 425 38.00 -4.83 36.17
C LEU A 425 37.58 -5.91 35.16
N LEU A 426 36.86 -6.92 35.63
CA LEU A 426 36.33 -8.03 34.81
C LEU A 426 34.82 -7.90 34.60
N ASN A 427 34.36 -6.83 33.94
CA ASN A 427 32.92 -6.70 33.64
C ASN A 427 32.56 -6.07 32.29
N VAL A 428 33.51 -5.91 31.35
CA VAL A 428 33.22 -5.24 30.05
C VAL A 428 33.58 -6.05 28.81
N CYS A 429 34.27 -7.20 28.92
CA CYS A 429 34.50 -8.07 27.78
C CYS A 429 33.90 -9.46 28.05
N SER A 430 32.64 -9.66 27.66
CA SER A 430 32.08 -10.99 27.54
C SER A 430 32.92 -11.81 26.54
N LEU A 431 33.39 -12.97 26.99
CA LEU A 431 34.26 -13.91 26.26
C LEU A 431 33.67 -14.44 24.95
N GLU A 432 32.42 -14.13 24.60
CA GLU A 432 31.77 -14.58 23.36
C GLU A 432 32.31 -13.90 22.08
N SER A 433 33.00 -12.76 22.19
CA SER A 433 33.61 -12.10 21.02
C SER A 433 34.81 -12.84 20.42
N LEU A 434 35.38 -13.83 21.12
CA LEU A 434 36.52 -14.61 20.64
C LEU A 434 36.12 -15.94 19.96
N GLU A 435 34.94 -16.49 20.26
CA GLU A 435 34.49 -17.75 19.63
C GLU A 435 34.04 -17.58 18.17
N LEU A 436 33.72 -16.34 17.74
CA LEU A 436 33.28 -16.10 16.36
C LEU A 436 34.41 -16.15 15.32
N PHE A 437 35.69 -16.15 15.73
CA PHE A 437 36.83 -16.20 14.80
C PHE A 437 37.29 -17.62 14.44
N VAL A 438 36.82 -18.65 15.15
CA VAL A 438 37.20 -20.05 14.85
C VAL A 438 36.31 -20.68 13.75
N TYR A 439 35.18 -20.05 13.39
CA TYR A 439 34.24 -20.58 12.40
C TYR A 439 34.30 -19.95 11.00
N PHE A 440 35.13 -18.92 10.77
CA PHE A 440 35.14 -18.17 9.50
C PHE A 440 36.43 -18.28 8.68
N ASP A 441 37.44 -19.04 9.12
CA ASP A 441 38.74 -19.14 8.40
C ASP A 441 39.11 -20.56 7.91
N ASN A 442 38.26 -21.57 8.10
CA ASN A 442 38.50 -22.91 7.51
C ASN A 442 37.73 -23.06 6.20
N GLY A 443 38.18 -22.31 5.20
CA GLY A 443 37.67 -22.33 3.83
C GLY A 443 38.79 -22.18 2.81
N ALA A 444 39.92 -22.85 3.01
CA ALA A 444 40.93 -23.06 1.99
C ALA A 444 41.78 -24.30 2.33
N ASP A 445 42.10 -25.07 1.28
CA ASP A 445 43.15 -26.08 1.19
C ASP A 445 42.91 -27.47 1.82
N PHE A 446 42.10 -28.27 1.11
CA PHE A 446 42.31 -29.72 1.04
C PHE A 446 43.32 -30.02 -0.07
N GLN A 447 44.60 -30.17 0.30
CA GLN A 447 45.55 -31.01 -0.40
C GLN A 447 46.29 -31.86 0.63
N GLY A 448 45.74 -33.05 0.89
CA GLY A 448 46.47 -34.13 1.54
C GLY A 448 47.11 -34.99 0.45
N VAL A 449 48.44 -35.09 0.47
CA VAL A 449 49.19 -36.08 -0.31
C VAL A 449 49.98 -36.90 0.69
N ASP A 450 49.71 -38.21 0.72
CA ASP A 450 50.66 -39.34 0.78
C ASP A 450 49.92 -40.61 1.29
N PRO A 451 50.41 -41.84 1.01
CA PRO A 451 50.93 -42.36 -0.25
C PRO A 451 50.49 -43.84 -0.45
N ASP A 452 49.78 -44.21 -1.52
CA ASP A 452 49.69 -45.64 -1.93
C ASP A 452 49.18 -45.80 -3.38
N ALA A 453 50.14 -46.07 -4.29
CA ALA A 453 50.05 -46.77 -5.59
C ALA A 453 49.33 -46.12 -6.80
N PRO A 454 49.59 -46.60 -8.05
CA PRO A 454 50.86 -46.70 -8.77
C PRO A 454 50.86 -45.92 -10.10
N GLU A 455 52.02 -45.94 -10.77
CA GLU A 455 52.43 -45.33 -12.06
C GLU A 455 51.40 -45.36 -13.21
N GLU A 456 51.40 -44.31 -14.05
CA GLU A 456 51.43 -44.38 -15.54
C GLU A 456 51.42 -42.95 -16.16
N ASP A 457 52.60 -42.54 -16.64
CA ASP A 457 52.97 -41.98 -17.96
C ASP A 457 52.17 -40.87 -18.71
N GLU A 458 52.99 -39.96 -19.27
CA GLU A 458 52.82 -39.15 -20.51
C GLU A 458 51.74 -38.04 -20.49
N ASP A 459 51.89 -36.85 -21.08
CA ASP A 459 52.95 -36.14 -21.81
C ASP A 459 52.42 -34.69 -21.99
N ASN A 460 53.34 -33.74 -22.19
CA ASN A 460 53.32 -32.57 -23.10
C ASN A 460 51.94 -31.89 -23.43
N GLU A 461 51.79 -30.57 -23.50
CA GLU A 461 52.68 -29.56 -24.03
C GLU A 461 52.02 -28.18 -23.82
N VAL A 462 52.87 -27.16 -23.80
CA VAL A 462 52.58 -25.72 -23.78
C VAL A 462 52.11 -25.27 -25.17
N ASP A 463 51.11 -24.39 -25.27
CA ASP A 463 51.27 -23.21 -26.13
C ASP A 463 50.32 -22.05 -25.82
N ASP A 464 50.89 -20.86 -25.94
CA ASP A 464 50.35 -19.53 -25.77
C ASP A 464 49.42 -19.12 -26.94
N GLY A 465 48.60 -18.08 -26.73
CA GLY A 465 47.90 -17.45 -27.85
C GLY A 465 46.94 -16.33 -27.47
N ASP A 466 47.48 -15.11 -27.37
CA ASP A 466 46.74 -13.85 -27.42
C ASP A 466 45.84 -13.74 -28.66
N GLY A 467 44.70 -13.05 -28.52
CA GLY A 467 43.85 -12.69 -29.66
C GLY A 467 42.68 -11.78 -29.29
N ASP A 468 42.86 -10.50 -29.61
CA ASP A 468 41.86 -9.43 -29.61
C ASP A 468 40.55 -9.79 -30.35
N GLN A 469 39.41 -9.21 -29.94
CA GLN A 469 38.61 -8.27 -30.75
C GLN A 469 37.12 -8.21 -30.39
N GLU A 470 36.66 -6.96 -30.46
CA GLU A 470 35.35 -6.50 -30.95
C GLU A 470 34.11 -6.62 -30.06
N GLY A 471 33.56 -5.42 -29.82
CA GLY A 471 32.24 -5.23 -29.28
C GLY A 471 31.16 -5.41 -30.34
N VAL A 472 29.95 -5.67 -29.86
CA VAL A 472 28.74 -5.62 -30.67
C VAL A 472 27.65 -4.96 -29.84
N GLU A 473 27.31 -3.75 -30.28
CA GLU A 473 26.07 -3.03 -30.04
C GLU A 473 24.87 -3.75 -30.69
N LEU A 474 23.65 -3.32 -30.33
CA LEU A 474 22.31 -3.65 -30.89
C LEU A 474 21.54 -4.67 -30.01
N LEU A 475 20.27 -4.47 -29.64
CA LEU A 475 19.23 -3.51 -30.05
C LEU A 475 18.20 -3.39 -28.91
#